data_AF-A0A016WBV8-F1
#
_entry.id   AF-A0A016WBV8-F1
#
_cell.length_a   1.000
_cell.length_b   1.000
_cell.length_c   1.000
_cell.angle_alpha   90.00
_cell.angle_beta   90.00
_cell.angle_gamma   90.00
#
_symmetry.space_group_name_H-M   'P 1'
#
loop_
_entity.id
_entity.type
_entity.pdbx_description
1 polymer ?
#
loop_
_entity_poly.entity_id
_entity_poly.type
_entity_poly.pdbx_seq_one_letter_code
_entity_poly.pdbx_strand_id
1 'polypeptide(L)'
;MFKALADEAERLELKQKAPLLLADVLLDQDIIKDGMAQIKNNRRVLLRFTLNDKKAQRYLLGGIEQLIIKHEAILLPKAAHIIKALYDNDICEEEAILAWGDKPSSKYVTKTQSKKIVQKCEAVLTWLREAEEEDDDEEESNDEVEVMLFFFYHLCSFRPTSTFQFDDRNQKTSVYAEKAKAQATAEDIKVQGDDGVEIDIDDI
;
A
#
# COMPACT_ATOMS: atom_id res chain seq x y z
N MET A 1 21.90 5.08 18.83
CA MET A 1 20.59 5.54 18.32
C MET A 1 19.65 4.37 18.05
N PHE A 2 19.95 3.46 17.11
CA PHE A 2 19.01 2.37 16.74
C PHE A 2 18.75 1.32 17.84
N LYS A 3 19.70 1.09 18.75
CA LYS A 3 19.49 0.22 19.90
C LYS A 3 18.39 0.75 20.83
N ALA A 4 18.41 2.05 21.12
CA ALA A 4 17.41 2.68 21.98
C ALA A 4 15.99 2.59 21.39
N LEU A 5 15.85 2.64 20.06
CA LEU A 5 14.56 2.46 19.39
C LEU A 5 14.03 1.03 19.55
N ALA A 6 14.89 0.03 19.39
CA ALA A 6 14.52 -1.37 19.59
C ALA A 6 14.19 -1.66 21.06
N ASP A 7 14.98 -1.13 21.99
CA ASP A 7 14.76 -1.26 23.43
C ASP A 7 13.41 -0.61 23.83
N GLU A 8 13.06 0.54 23.26
CA GLU A 8 11.77 1.22 23.51
C GLU A 8 10.58 0.48 22.89
N ALA A 9 10.73 -0.05 21.68
CA ALA A 9 9.70 -0.88 21.05
C ALA A 9 9.45 -2.17 21.83
N GLU A 10 10.49 -2.75 22.43
CA GLU A 10 10.40 -3.90 23.33
C GLU A 10 9.71 -3.53 24.66
N ARG A 11 10.07 -2.38 25.24
CA ARG A 11 9.40 -1.84 26.44
C ARG A 11 7.90 -1.61 26.24
N LEU A 12 7.49 -1.27 25.02
CA LEU A 12 6.09 -1.06 24.64
C LEU A 12 5.38 -2.34 24.14
N GLU A 13 6.08 -3.47 24.06
CA GLU A 13 5.57 -4.74 23.51
C GLU A 13 5.09 -4.61 22.04
N LEU A 14 5.67 -3.67 21.29
CA LEU A 14 5.34 -3.38 19.89
C LEU A 14 6.46 -3.74 18.92
N LYS A 15 7.48 -4.47 19.37
CA LYS A 15 8.68 -4.79 18.59
C LYS A 15 8.35 -5.41 17.22
N GLN A 16 7.42 -6.37 17.18
CA GLN A 16 7.01 -7.04 15.93
C GLN A 16 6.21 -6.12 14.99
N LYS A 17 5.50 -5.13 15.55
CA LYS A 17 4.66 -4.19 14.79
C LYS A 17 5.42 -2.94 14.37
N ALA A 18 6.56 -2.65 15.01
CA ALA A 18 7.37 -1.48 14.71
C ALA A 18 7.73 -1.35 13.21
N PRO A 19 8.07 -2.42 12.46
CA PRO A 19 8.38 -2.33 11.04
C PRO A 19 7.27 -1.72 10.18
N LEU A 20 6.00 -1.92 10.57
CA LEU A 20 4.84 -1.33 9.89
C LEU A 20 4.93 0.20 9.86
N LEU A 21 5.27 0.82 11.00
CA LEU A 21 5.42 2.28 11.10
C LEU A 21 6.76 2.75 10.55
N LEU A 22 7.82 1.96 10.74
CA LEU A 22 9.15 2.31 10.24
C LEU A 22 9.18 2.41 8.72
N ALA A 23 8.32 1.67 8.01
CA ALA A 23 8.16 1.84 6.57
C ALA A 23 7.78 3.29 6.20
N ASP A 24 6.77 3.89 6.82
CA ASP A 24 6.33 5.26 6.51
C ASP A 24 7.27 6.35 7.07
N VAL A 25 8.02 6.04 8.12
CA VAL A 25 8.98 6.98 8.74
C VAL A 25 10.31 7.01 7.99
N LEU A 26 10.81 5.85 7.56
CA LEU A 26 12.15 5.73 6.96
C LEU A 26 12.15 5.79 5.44
N LEU A 27 11.01 5.50 4.81
CA LEU A 27 10.87 5.41 3.36
C LEU A 27 9.79 6.38 2.88
N ASP A 28 9.98 6.91 1.68
CA ASP A 28 9.02 7.78 1.02
C ASP A 28 8.96 7.47 -0.49
N GLN A 29 8.34 8.35 -1.27
CA GLN A 29 8.29 8.23 -2.73
C GLN A 29 9.68 8.16 -3.41
N ASP A 30 10.75 8.59 -2.73
CA ASP A 30 12.11 8.56 -3.23
C ASP A 30 12.80 7.21 -3.01
N ILE A 31 12.10 6.22 -2.45
CA ILE A 31 12.57 4.84 -2.33
C ILE A 31 13.07 4.28 -3.66
N ILE A 32 12.51 4.71 -4.80
CA ILE A 32 12.91 4.26 -6.14
C ILE A 32 14.14 4.97 -6.70
N LYS A 33 14.62 6.05 -6.07
CA LYS A 33 15.79 6.81 -6.54
C LYS A 33 17.09 6.05 -6.20
N ASP A 34 18.13 6.38 -6.97
CA ASP A 34 19.50 5.91 -6.76
C ASP A 34 19.64 4.39 -6.54
N GLY A 35 18.78 3.60 -7.22
CA GLY A 35 18.79 2.14 -7.11
C GLY A 35 18.42 1.62 -5.72
N MET A 36 17.31 2.13 -5.15
CA MET A 36 16.78 1.74 -3.84
C MET A 36 17.70 2.08 -2.67
N ALA A 37 18.39 3.22 -2.74
CA ALA A 37 19.36 3.63 -1.73
C ALA A 37 18.75 3.75 -0.32
N GLN A 38 17.49 4.18 -0.19
CA GLN A 38 16.82 4.25 1.10
C GLN A 38 16.69 2.88 1.79
N ILE A 39 16.40 1.82 1.03
CA ILE A 39 16.34 0.45 1.57
C ILE A 39 17.72 0.03 2.08
N LYS A 40 18.77 0.26 1.28
CA LYS A 40 20.16 -0.08 1.62
C LYS A 40 20.66 0.69 2.85
N ASN A 41 20.41 2.00 2.90
CA ASN A 41 20.83 2.87 3.98
C ASN A 41 20.14 2.52 5.30
N ASN A 42 18.86 2.15 5.24
CA ASN A 42 18.07 1.78 6.41
C ASN A 42 18.10 0.28 6.73
N ARG A 43 18.79 -0.55 5.92
CA ARG A 43 18.87 -2.01 6.08
C ARG A 43 19.19 -2.43 7.52
N ARG A 44 20.20 -1.80 8.14
CA ARG A 44 20.62 -2.13 9.52
C ARG A 44 19.53 -1.88 10.55
N VAL A 45 18.66 -0.90 10.33
CA VAL A 45 17.56 -0.57 11.24
C VAL A 45 16.43 -1.58 11.05
N LEU A 46 16.04 -1.84 9.80
CA LEU A 46 14.98 -2.79 9.46
C LEU A 46 15.32 -4.19 9.97
N LEU A 47 16.55 -4.65 9.75
CA LEU A 47 17.03 -5.95 10.23
C LEU A 47 17.01 -6.11 11.76
N ARG A 48 17.03 -5.03 12.54
CA ARG A 48 16.91 -5.15 14.00
C ARG A 48 15.54 -5.63 14.44
N PHE A 49 14.54 -5.49 13.58
CA PHE A 49 13.17 -5.90 13.84
C PHE A 49 12.75 -7.11 13.02
N THR A 50 13.29 -7.29 11.80
CA THR A 50 12.83 -8.33 10.88
C THR A 50 13.65 -9.62 10.92
N LEU A 51 14.88 -9.59 11.45
CA LEU A 51 15.77 -10.75 11.43
C LEU A 51 15.18 -11.93 12.23
N ASN A 52 14.99 -13.08 11.56
CA ASN A 52 14.40 -14.30 12.11
C ASN A 52 12.97 -14.11 12.69
N ASP A 53 12.24 -13.09 12.23
CA ASP A 53 10.86 -12.81 12.66
C ASP A 53 9.96 -12.59 11.44
N LYS A 54 9.37 -13.69 10.96
CA LYS A 54 8.45 -13.70 9.81
C LYS A 54 7.25 -12.79 10.04
N LYS A 55 6.73 -12.73 11.27
CA LYS A 55 5.61 -11.87 11.63
C LYS A 55 5.96 -10.40 11.49
N ALA A 56 7.14 -10.00 11.97
CA ALA A 56 7.66 -8.65 11.81
C ALA A 56 7.90 -8.29 10.33
N GLN A 57 8.37 -9.25 9.52
CA GLN A 57 8.49 -9.09 8.06
C GLN A 57 7.12 -8.88 7.39
N ARG A 58 6.08 -9.62 7.82
CA ARG A 58 4.70 -9.44 7.36
C ARG A 58 4.14 -8.07 7.72
N TYR A 59 4.44 -7.57 8.92
CA TYR A 59 4.10 -6.19 9.32
C TYR A 59 4.81 -5.15 8.43
N LEU A 60 6.09 -5.37 8.10
CA LEU A 60 6.83 -4.51 7.20
C LEU A 60 6.18 -4.47 5.80
N LEU A 61 5.84 -5.63 5.24
CA LEU A 61 5.18 -5.72 3.93
C LEU A 61 3.84 -4.97 3.91
N GLY A 62 3.07 -5.03 5.00
CA GLY A 62 1.88 -4.19 5.17
C GLY A 62 2.17 -2.69 5.15
N GLY A 63 3.28 -2.26 5.74
CA GLY A 63 3.72 -0.85 5.69
C GLY A 63 4.15 -0.42 4.30
N ILE A 64 4.79 -1.33 3.55
CA ILE A 64 5.15 -1.11 2.15
C ILE A 64 3.90 -0.98 1.27
N GLU A 65 2.85 -1.78 1.50
CA GLU A 65 1.57 -1.61 0.80
C GLU A 65 0.99 -0.20 1.03
N GLN A 66 0.98 0.26 2.28
CA GLN A 66 0.51 1.61 2.63
C GLN A 66 1.33 2.70 1.93
N LEU A 67 2.66 2.56 1.92
CA LEU A 67 3.56 3.48 1.23
C LEU A 67 3.29 3.53 -0.28
N ILE A 68 3.13 2.36 -0.91
CA ILE A 68 2.83 2.25 -2.34
C ILE A 68 1.52 2.95 -2.66
N ILE A 69 0.46 2.74 -1.86
CA ILE A 69 -0.84 3.39 -2.08
C ILE A 69 -0.78 4.90 -1.84
N LYS A 70 -0.05 5.35 -0.82
CA LYS A 70 0.16 6.78 -0.55
C LYS A 70 0.78 7.51 -1.74
N HIS A 71 1.65 6.83 -2.49
CA HIS A 71 2.33 7.37 -3.68
C HIS A 71 2.06 6.52 -4.94
N GLU A 72 0.80 6.12 -5.13
CA GLU A 72 0.39 5.10 -6.12
C GLU A 72 0.89 5.37 -7.54
N ALA A 73 0.79 6.62 -8.00
CA ALA A 73 1.19 6.99 -9.37
C ALA A 73 2.68 6.73 -9.66
N ILE A 74 3.53 6.75 -8.63
CA ILE A 74 4.99 6.66 -8.75
C ILE A 74 5.47 5.26 -8.37
N LEU A 75 4.96 4.71 -7.26
CA LEU A 75 5.49 3.49 -6.66
C LEU A 75 4.83 2.22 -7.18
N LEU A 76 3.56 2.25 -7.58
CA LEU A 76 2.87 1.05 -8.05
C LEU A 76 3.54 0.39 -9.27
N PRO A 77 4.01 1.15 -10.29
CA PRO A 77 4.77 0.56 -11.41
C PRO A 77 6.11 -0.06 -11.00
N LYS A 78 6.61 0.27 -9.81
CA LYS A 78 7.90 -0.19 -9.26
C LYS A 78 7.74 -1.18 -8.10
N ALA A 79 6.51 -1.59 -7.76
CA ALA A 79 6.22 -2.47 -6.64
C ALA A 79 7.07 -3.76 -6.66
N ALA A 80 7.14 -4.45 -7.81
CA ALA A 80 7.98 -5.64 -7.98
C ALA A 80 9.46 -5.38 -7.61
N HIS A 81 10.02 -4.25 -8.05
CA HIS A 81 11.40 -3.90 -7.73
C HIS A 81 11.60 -3.59 -6.24
N ILE A 82 10.61 -3.00 -5.57
CA ILE A 82 10.66 -2.74 -4.14
C ILE A 82 10.69 -4.06 -3.37
N ILE A 83 9.79 -4.99 -3.71
CA ILE A 83 9.74 -6.32 -3.06
C ILE A 83 11.04 -7.09 -3.31
N LYS A 84 11.54 -7.10 -4.55
CA LYS A 84 12.83 -7.72 -4.85
C LYS A 84 13.99 -7.07 -4.09
N ALA A 85 13.97 -5.75 -3.91
CA ALA A 85 15.02 -5.07 -3.16
C ALA A 85 14.97 -5.41 -1.66
N LEU A 86 13.80 -5.67 -1.08
CA LEU A 86 13.68 -6.15 0.31
C LEU A 86 14.28 -7.56 0.45
N TYR A 87 14.01 -8.44 -0.52
CA TYR A 87 14.60 -9.78 -0.60
C TYR A 87 16.13 -9.71 -0.78
N ASP A 88 16.62 -8.99 -1.80
CA ASP A 88 18.06 -8.87 -2.12
C ASP A 88 18.90 -8.27 -0.97
N ASN A 89 18.25 -7.61 -0.01
CA ASN A 89 18.91 -7.03 1.17
C ASN A 89 18.67 -7.86 2.46
N ASP A 90 18.15 -9.07 2.35
CA ASP A 90 17.83 -9.98 3.47
C ASP A 90 16.85 -9.38 4.50
N ILE A 91 16.06 -8.37 4.10
CA ILE A 91 15.12 -7.71 5.03
C ILE A 91 13.87 -8.55 5.20
N CYS A 92 13.40 -9.17 4.12
CA CYS A 92 12.28 -10.10 4.10
C CYS A 92 12.75 -11.42 3.47
N GLU A 93 12.43 -12.51 4.14
CA GLU A 93 12.70 -13.87 3.67
C GLU A 93 11.65 -14.29 2.64
N GLU A 94 12.00 -15.30 1.86
CA GLU A 94 11.18 -15.85 0.78
C GLU A 94 9.78 -16.22 1.26
N GLU A 95 9.72 -17.07 2.28
CA GLU A 95 8.48 -17.55 2.89
C GLU A 95 7.54 -16.40 3.32
N ALA A 96 8.09 -15.34 3.92
CA ALA A 96 7.29 -14.18 4.33
C ALA A 96 6.71 -13.41 3.14
N ILE A 97 7.45 -13.33 2.03
CA ILE A 97 7.02 -12.67 0.79
C ILE A 97 5.96 -13.54 0.08
N LEU A 98 6.18 -14.85 -0.02
CA LEU A 98 5.25 -15.78 -0.65
C LEU A 98 3.92 -15.83 0.10
N ALA A 99 3.96 -16.04 1.42
CA ALA A 99 2.77 -16.02 2.25
C ALA A 99 2.01 -14.68 2.13
N TRP A 100 2.72 -13.57 1.91
CA TRP A 100 2.08 -12.25 1.70
C TRP A 100 1.39 -12.17 0.35
N GLY A 101 2.03 -12.66 -0.70
CA GLY A 101 1.47 -12.72 -2.05
C GLY A 101 0.22 -13.61 -2.14
N ASP A 102 0.20 -14.73 -1.42
CA ASP A 102 -0.88 -15.73 -1.51
C ASP A 102 -2.17 -15.30 -0.82
N LYS A 103 -2.06 -14.51 0.26
CA LYS A 103 -3.21 -14.04 1.07
C LYS A 103 -3.33 -12.52 1.07
N PRO A 104 -3.78 -11.88 -0.04
CA PRO A 104 -4.07 -10.46 -0.09
C PRO A 104 -5.08 -10.06 1.01
N SER A 105 -4.65 -9.20 1.92
CA SER A 105 -5.41 -8.82 3.10
C SER A 105 -6.01 -7.42 2.96
N SER A 106 -7.09 -7.16 3.68
CA SER A 106 -7.67 -5.82 3.83
C SER A 106 -7.21 -5.11 5.11
N LYS A 107 -6.16 -5.60 5.76
CA LYS A 107 -5.71 -5.15 7.08
C LYS A 107 -5.10 -3.74 7.07
N TYR A 108 -4.32 -3.43 6.05
CA TYR A 108 -3.55 -2.17 5.97
C TYR A 108 -3.98 -1.26 4.82
N VAL A 109 -4.49 -1.87 3.74
CA VAL A 109 -5.05 -1.21 2.55
C VAL A 109 -6.34 -1.91 2.16
N THR A 110 -7.12 -1.35 1.23
CA THR A 110 -8.34 -2.03 0.76
C THR A 110 -8.00 -3.33 0.03
N LYS A 111 -8.88 -4.34 0.09
CA LYS A 111 -8.65 -5.64 -0.56
C LYS A 111 -8.37 -5.50 -2.07
N THR A 112 -9.02 -4.54 -2.74
CA THR A 112 -8.79 -4.23 -4.15
C THR A 112 -7.39 -3.68 -4.40
N GLN A 113 -6.90 -2.80 -3.51
CA GLN A 113 -5.55 -2.25 -3.59
C GLN A 113 -4.47 -3.31 -3.34
N SER A 114 -4.62 -4.14 -2.30
CA SER A 114 -3.67 -5.22 -2.03
C SER A 114 -3.57 -6.18 -3.23
N LYS A 115 -4.71 -6.62 -3.79
CA LYS A 115 -4.73 -7.43 -5.02
C LYS A 115 -4.01 -6.74 -6.19
N LYS A 116 -4.21 -5.44 -6.38
CA LYS A 116 -3.57 -4.66 -7.45
C LYS A 116 -2.04 -4.63 -7.28
N ILE A 117 -1.55 -4.50 -6.05
CA ILE A 117 -0.13 -4.51 -5.73
C ILE A 117 0.45 -5.90 -5.97
N VAL A 118 -0.18 -6.94 -5.43
CA VAL A 118 0.25 -8.35 -5.60
C VAL A 118 0.32 -8.72 -7.09
N GLN A 119 -0.67 -8.34 -7.90
CA GLN A 119 -0.65 -8.53 -9.36
C GLN A 119 0.55 -7.86 -10.05
N LYS A 120 1.03 -6.72 -9.54
CA LYS A 120 2.25 -6.08 -10.06
C LYS A 120 3.52 -6.80 -9.64
N CYS A 121 3.48 -7.54 -8.55
CA CYS A 121 4.60 -8.31 -8.01
C CYS A 121 4.61 -9.77 -8.48
N GLU A 122 3.63 -10.22 -9.27
CA GLU A 122 3.50 -11.62 -9.69
C GLU A 122 4.81 -12.19 -10.26
N ALA A 123 5.51 -11.44 -11.12
CA ALA A 123 6.78 -11.90 -11.69
C ALA A 123 7.85 -12.22 -10.63
N VAL A 124 7.87 -11.49 -9.51
CA VAL A 124 8.80 -11.76 -8.40
C VAL A 124 8.31 -12.94 -7.57
N LEU A 125 7.00 -13.06 -7.34
CA LEU A 125 6.42 -14.19 -6.61
C LEU A 125 6.63 -15.49 -7.36
N THR A 126 6.40 -15.52 -8.68
CA THR A 126 6.71 -16.67 -9.53
C THR A 126 8.19 -17.02 -9.48
N TRP A 127 9.07 -16.02 -9.58
CA TRP A 127 10.52 -16.24 -9.52
C TRP A 127 10.99 -16.83 -8.18
N LEU A 128 10.38 -16.43 -7.06
CA LEU A 128 10.65 -17.02 -5.75
C LEU A 128 10.11 -18.45 -5.68
N ARG A 129 8.85 -18.71 -6.06
CA ARG A 129 8.28 -20.07 -6.04
C ARG A 129 9.03 -21.08 -6.92
N GLU A 130 9.61 -20.64 -8.02
CA GLU A 130 10.45 -21.51 -8.87
C GLU A 130 11.77 -21.91 -8.19
N ALA A 131 12.18 -21.20 -7.13
CA ALA A 131 13.39 -21.48 -6.35
C ALA A 131 13.12 -22.41 -5.15
N GLU A 132 11.93 -22.41 -4.56
CA GLU A 132 11.49 -23.27 -3.44
C GLU A 132 10.39 -24.27 -3.87
N GLU A 133 10.77 -25.49 -4.24
CA GLU A 133 9.86 -26.64 -4.06
C GLU A 133 10.06 -27.18 -2.62
N GLU A 134 9.30 -26.69 -1.62
CA GLU A 134 8.74 -27.45 -0.46
C GLU A 134 8.04 -26.53 0.59
N ASP A 135 6.96 -27.06 1.19
CA ASP A 135 5.91 -26.50 2.09
C ASP A 135 6.36 -25.76 3.39
N ASP A 136 5.52 -24.81 3.89
CA ASP A 136 4.65 -25.03 5.08
C ASP A 136 3.72 -23.82 5.41
N ASP A 137 2.50 -24.11 5.89
CA ASP A 137 1.41 -23.17 6.21
C ASP A 137 1.29 -22.91 7.73
N GLU A 138 1.46 -21.64 8.18
CA GLU A 138 1.06 -21.20 9.53
C GLU A 138 0.00 -20.06 9.46
N GLU A 139 -1.19 -20.30 10.03
CA GLU A 139 -2.27 -19.30 10.10
C GLU A 139 -2.14 -18.36 11.32
N GLU A 140 -2.09 -17.04 11.11
CA GLU A 140 -2.15 -16.04 12.19
C GLU A 140 -3.52 -15.36 12.35
N SER A 141 -3.96 -15.23 13.61
CA SER A 141 -5.15 -14.50 14.08
C SER A 141 -4.99 -12.95 14.01
N ASN A 142 -6.10 -12.24 13.78
CA ASN A 142 -6.15 -10.88 13.23
C ASN A 142 -6.66 -9.78 14.19
N ASP A 143 -6.63 -9.97 15.50
CA ASP A 143 -7.41 -9.12 16.43
C ASP A 143 -6.70 -7.85 16.97
N GLU A 144 -5.51 -7.49 16.50
CA GLU A 144 -4.67 -6.44 17.14
C GLU A 144 -4.51 -5.13 16.34
N VAL A 145 -5.35 -4.89 15.32
CA VAL A 145 -5.14 -3.84 14.29
C VAL A 145 -5.64 -2.46 14.71
N GLU A 146 -6.65 -2.40 15.58
CA GLU A 146 -7.35 -1.15 15.95
C GLU A 146 -6.44 -0.20 16.75
N VAL A 147 -5.54 -0.75 17.57
CA VAL A 147 -4.57 0.02 18.36
C VAL A 147 -3.55 0.73 17.46
N MET A 148 -3.19 0.16 16.32
CA MET A 148 -2.19 0.74 15.40
C MET A 148 -2.72 1.92 14.59
N LEU A 149 -3.99 1.89 14.18
CA LEU A 149 -4.64 3.02 13.50
C LEU A 149 -4.70 4.25 14.42
N PHE A 150 -4.91 4.03 15.72
CA PHE A 150 -4.90 5.10 16.71
C PHE A 150 -3.50 5.71 16.89
N PHE A 151 -2.45 4.89 16.96
CA PHE A 151 -1.07 5.38 17.00
C PHE A 151 -0.71 6.17 15.74
N PHE A 152 -1.09 5.69 14.55
CA PHE A 152 -0.83 6.39 13.29
C PHE A 152 -1.51 7.76 13.23
N TYR A 153 -2.77 7.86 13.67
CA TYR A 153 -3.47 9.15 13.77
C TYR A 153 -2.77 10.11 14.75
N HIS A 154 -2.28 9.58 15.87
CA HIS A 154 -1.57 10.37 16.88
C HIS A 154 -0.18 10.83 16.41
N LEU A 155 0.58 9.97 15.72
CA LEU A 155 1.89 10.31 15.12
C LEU A 155 1.77 11.31 13.97
N CYS A 156 0.74 11.19 13.11
CA CYS A 156 0.44 12.19 12.07
C CYS A 156 0.18 13.59 12.66
N SER A 157 -0.38 13.63 13.88
CA SER A 157 -0.63 14.87 14.61
C SER A 157 0.61 15.44 15.31
N PHE A 158 1.70 14.67 15.41
CA PHE A 158 2.90 14.99 16.19
C PHE A 158 4.16 15.12 15.32
N ARG A 159 4.06 15.68 14.10
CA ARG A 159 5.24 16.00 13.29
C ARG A 159 5.82 17.35 13.75
N PRO A 160 7.03 17.43 14.34
CA PRO A 160 7.65 18.71 14.65
C PRO A 160 8.19 19.33 13.36
N THR A 161 7.61 20.46 12.98
CA THR A 161 7.99 21.26 11.82
C THR A 161 9.42 21.78 11.97
N SER A 162 10.34 21.35 11.11
CA SER A 162 11.51 22.17 10.77
C SER A 162 11.32 22.72 9.35
N THR A 163 10.95 24.01 9.35
CA THR A 163 10.89 25.00 8.27
C THR A 163 10.99 24.50 6.82
N PHE A 164 9.83 24.30 6.21
CA PHE A 164 9.63 24.52 4.78
C PHE A 164 8.54 25.60 4.65
N GLN A 165 8.91 26.79 4.19
CA GLN A 165 7.94 27.87 3.96
C GLN A 165 7.02 27.44 2.81
N PHE A 166 5.75 27.19 3.13
CA PHE A 166 4.68 27.02 2.15
C PHE A 166 4.08 28.39 1.85
N ASP A 167 4.21 28.84 0.60
CA ASP A 167 3.52 30.03 0.08
C ASP A 167 2.02 29.73 -0.01
N ASP A 168 1.23 30.53 0.72
CA ASP A 168 -0.20 30.35 0.96
C ASP A 168 -1.07 30.88 -0.20
N ARG A 169 -0.85 30.34 -1.40
CA ARG A 169 -1.66 30.66 -2.59
C ARG A 169 -1.86 29.45 -3.50
N ASN A 170 -2.79 28.55 -3.15
CA ASN A 170 -3.74 28.03 -4.14
C ASN A 170 -4.93 27.27 -3.53
N GLN A 171 -5.74 27.92 -2.69
CA GLN A 171 -7.17 27.62 -2.70
C GLN A 171 -7.76 28.24 -3.98
N LYS A 172 -7.69 27.52 -5.10
CA LYS A 172 -8.53 27.78 -6.28
C LYS A 172 -8.49 26.58 -7.24
N THR A 173 -9.65 25.91 -7.27
CA THR A 173 -10.28 25.30 -8.44
C THR A 173 -9.45 24.28 -9.24
N SER A 174 -9.66 23.00 -8.92
CA SER A 174 -9.38 21.92 -9.87
C SER A 174 -10.32 22.05 -11.07
N VAL A 175 -9.75 22.43 -12.21
CA VAL A 175 -10.36 22.56 -13.54
C VAL A 175 -10.92 21.23 -14.10
N TYR A 176 -10.77 20.12 -13.38
CA TYR A 176 -11.25 18.80 -13.78
C TYR A 176 -12.61 18.42 -13.15
N ALA A 177 -13.16 19.25 -12.25
CA ALA A 177 -14.47 19.01 -11.63
C ALA A 177 -15.65 19.68 -12.38
N GLU A 178 -15.40 20.75 -13.15
CA GLU A 178 -16.47 21.47 -13.88
C GLU A 178 -16.85 20.82 -15.22
N LYS A 179 -15.94 20.09 -15.88
CA LYS A 179 -16.26 19.39 -17.14
C LYS A 179 -17.18 18.18 -16.95
N ALA A 180 -17.33 17.67 -15.73
CA ALA A 180 -18.26 16.56 -15.44
C ALA A 180 -19.67 17.04 -15.07
N LYS A 181 -19.89 18.34 -14.82
CA LYS A 181 -21.22 18.91 -14.50
C LYS A 181 -21.87 19.72 -15.63
N ALA A 182 -21.14 19.99 -16.71
CA ALA A 182 -21.67 20.67 -17.89
C ALA A 182 -22.18 19.71 -19.00
N GLN A 183 -22.09 18.38 -18.79
CA GLN A 183 -22.49 17.38 -19.79
C GLN A 183 -23.75 16.58 -19.40
N ALA A 184 -24.50 17.09 -18.41
CA ALA A 184 -25.72 16.48 -17.93
C ALA A 184 -26.83 17.53 -17.77
N THR A 185 -27.12 18.28 -18.84
CA THR A 185 -28.44 18.91 -19.06
C THR A 185 -28.57 19.38 -20.51
N ALA A 186 -29.67 18.94 -21.14
CA ALA A 186 -30.21 19.35 -22.44
C ALA A 186 -29.52 18.77 -23.70
N GLU A 187 -30.09 17.69 -24.23
CA GLU A 187 -30.48 17.59 -25.64
C GLU A 187 -31.56 16.51 -25.80
N ASP A 188 -32.78 16.95 -26.14
CA ASP A 188 -33.90 16.13 -26.60
C ASP A 188 -33.54 15.50 -27.96
N ILE A 189 -33.47 14.17 -28.01
CA ILE A 189 -33.42 13.43 -29.28
C ILE A 189 -34.85 13.07 -29.67
N LYS A 190 -35.37 13.77 -30.68
CA LYS A 190 -36.59 13.38 -31.41
C LYS A 190 -36.28 12.16 -32.28
N VAL A 191 -36.97 11.05 -32.05
CA VAL A 191 -37.00 9.90 -32.96
C VAL A 191 -38.27 10.04 -33.81
N GLN A 192 -38.11 10.24 -35.12
CA GLN A 192 -39.19 10.04 -36.09
C GLN A 192 -39.32 8.53 -36.34
N GLY A 193 -40.47 7.95 -35.99
CA GLY A 193 -40.88 6.65 -36.51
C GLY A 193 -41.60 6.86 -37.84
N ASP A 194 -41.06 6.28 -38.90
CA ASP A 194 -41.83 5.92 -40.09
C ASP A 194 -42.52 4.58 -39.81
N ASP A 195 -43.63 4.33 -40.48
CA ASP A 195 -44.43 3.10 -40.47
C ASP A 195 -45.55 3.04 -39.40
N GLY A 196 -46.61 3.81 -39.65
CA GLY A 196 -47.86 3.80 -38.89
C GLY A 196 -48.68 2.52 -39.05
N VAL A 197 -48.62 1.65 -38.04
CA VAL A 197 -49.66 0.66 -37.75
C VAL A 197 -49.95 0.69 -36.24
N GLU A 198 -51.14 1.17 -35.90
CA GLU A 198 -51.71 1.20 -34.55
C GLU A 198 -52.11 -0.22 -34.13
N ILE A 199 -51.71 -0.67 -32.94
CA ILE A 199 -52.24 -1.88 -32.30
C ILE A 199 -52.86 -1.41 -30.97
N ASP A 200 -54.19 -1.38 -30.93
CA ASP A 200 -54.99 -1.04 -29.74
C ASP A 200 -54.90 -2.14 -28.67
N ILE A 201 -54.73 -1.73 -27.41
CA ILE A 201 -54.36 -2.61 -26.27
C ILE A 201 -55.55 -3.05 -25.39
N ASP A 202 -56.80 -2.88 -25.82
CA ASP A 202 -57.97 -3.19 -24.98
C ASP A 202 -58.57 -4.61 -25.19
N ASP A 203 -57.78 -5.59 -25.63
CA ASP A 203 -58.27 -6.95 -25.93
C ASP A 203 -57.41 -8.10 -25.34
N ILE A 204 -57.05 -8.02 -24.05
CA ILE A 204 -56.69 -9.19 -23.20
C ILE A 204 -57.35 -9.12 -21.83
#